data_AF-A0A953IGR2-F1
#
_entry.id   AF-A0A953IGR2-F1
#
_cell.length_a   1.000
_cell.length_b   1.000
_cell.length_c   1.000
_cell.angle_alpha   90.00
_cell.angle_beta   90.00
_cell.angle_gamma   90.00
#
_symmetry.space_group_name_H-M   'P 1'
#
loop_
_entity.id
_entity.type
_entity.pdbx_description
1 polymer ?
#
loop_
_entity_poly.entity_id
_entity_poly.type
_entity_poly.pdbx_seq_one_letter_code
_entity_poly.pdbx_strand_id
1 'polypeptide(L)'
;MTEVSVEQRSWTPESWKSSPVLQQPPYADAARVEDVVRQLSRLPPLVTSWEVEGLKSQLAAAAAGEHFLLQGGDCAESFDDCTSRTITDKLKILLQMSLVLVHGSRQPVIRVGRFAGQYAKPRSSDFELRDGVELPSYRGDLVNRQSFSAEDREPNPELLLRGYERAALTL
;
A
#
# COMPACT_ATOMS: atom_id res chain seq x y z
N MET A 1 -12.79 38.95 8.61
CA MET A 1 -12.90 37.48 8.59
C MET A 1 -13.40 37.10 7.22
N THR A 2 -12.49 36.73 6.33
CA THR A 2 -12.82 36.30 4.97
C THR A 2 -13.34 34.87 5.07
N GLU A 3 -14.63 34.67 4.83
CA GLU A 3 -15.21 33.33 4.70
C GLU A 3 -14.50 32.62 3.54
N VAL A 4 -13.75 31.56 3.87
CA VAL A 4 -13.30 30.62 2.86
C VAL A 4 -14.52 29.76 2.53
N SER A 5 -15.17 30.07 1.41
CA SER A 5 -16.19 29.22 0.82
C SER A 5 -15.53 27.89 0.43
N VAL A 6 -15.81 26.84 1.20
CA VAL A 6 -15.45 25.48 0.80
C VAL A 6 -16.39 25.10 -0.34
N GLU A 7 -15.92 25.20 -1.57
CA GLU A 7 -16.57 24.64 -2.73
C GLU A 7 -16.81 23.14 -2.45
N GLN A 8 -18.07 22.74 -2.28
CA GLN A 8 -18.42 21.32 -2.18
C GLN A 8 -18.26 20.68 -3.55
N ARG A 9 -17.03 20.27 -3.88
CA ARG A 9 -16.78 19.40 -5.02
C ARG A 9 -17.41 18.05 -4.74
N SER A 10 -18.25 17.56 -5.65
CA SER A 10 -18.78 16.21 -5.58
C SER A 10 -17.62 15.21 -5.62
N TRP A 11 -17.61 14.30 -4.64
CA TRP A 11 -16.57 13.27 -4.56
C TRP A 11 -16.72 12.28 -5.72
N THR A 12 -15.60 12.00 -6.39
CA THR A 12 -15.47 10.91 -7.37
C THR A 12 -14.10 10.25 -7.17
N PRO A 13 -13.89 9.01 -7.66
CA PRO A 13 -12.56 8.38 -7.62
C PRO A 13 -11.44 9.20 -8.30
N GLU A 14 -11.78 10.19 -9.14
CA GLU A 14 -10.82 11.04 -9.84
C GLU A 14 -10.65 12.43 -9.23
N SER A 15 -11.47 12.82 -8.25
CA SER A 15 -11.47 14.19 -7.71
C SER A 15 -10.12 14.60 -7.11
N TRP A 16 -9.32 13.62 -6.64
CA TRP A 16 -7.97 13.84 -6.11
C TRP A 16 -6.98 14.38 -7.15
N LYS A 17 -7.19 14.13 -8.46
CA LYS A 17 -6.31 14.62 -9.54
C LYS A 17 -6.27 16.15 -9.61
N SER A 18 -7.27 16.82 -9.03
CA SER A 18 -7.33 18.29 -8.94
C SER A 18 -6.60 18.88 -7.73
N SER A 19 -6.07 18.03 -6.85
CA SER A 19 -5.36 18.43 -5.63
C SER A 19 -3.84 18.35 -5.83
N PRO A 20 -3.04 19.10 -5.05
CA PRO A 20 -1.60 18.92 -5.01
C PRO A 20 -1.24 17.49 -4.59
N VAL A 21 -0.38 16.84 -5.38
CA VAL A 21 0.06 15.46 -5.15
C VAL A 21 1.58 15.42 -4.98
N LEU A 22 2.03 14.71 -3.95
CA LEU A 22 3.45 14.51 -3.68
C LEU A 22 3.82 13.05 -3.91
N GLN A 23 5.12 12.76 -4.05
CA GLN A 23 5.68 11.40 -4.10
C GLN A 23 5.23 10.54 -5.28
N GLN A 24 4.56 11.12 -6.29
CA GLN A 24 4.18 10.42 -7.50
C GLN A 24 5.43 10.04 -8.30
N PRO A 25 5.52 8.81 -8.82
CA PRO A 25 6.60 8.42 -9.70
C PRO A 25 6.53 9.17 -11.04
N PRO A 26 7.67 9.65 -11.56
CA PRO A 26 7.72 10.32 -12.86
C PRO A 26 7.75 9.29 -13.99
N TYR A 27 6.60 8.70 -14.34
CA TYR A 27 6.52 7.79 -15.48
C TYR A 27 6.77 8.54 -16.81
N ALA A 28 7.63 7.99 -17.66
CA ALA A 28 7.96 8.60 -18.96
C ALA A 28 6.79 8.61 -19.96
N ASP A 29 5.91 7.60 -19.90
CA ASP A 29 4.76 7.44 -20.80
C ASP A 29 3.43 7.45 -20.02
N ALA A 30 2.77 8.61 -20.04
CA ALA A 30 1.47 8.79 -19.38
C ALA A 30 0.35 7.96 -20.04
N ALA A 31 0.39 7.77 -21.36
CA ALA A 31 -0.61 6.95 -22.05
C ALA A 31 -0.51 5.48 -21.62
N ARG A 32 0.72 4.99 -21.41
CA ARG A 32 0.93 3.64 -20.87
C ARG A 32 0.38 3.49 -19.45
N VAL A 33 0.55 4.49 -18.59
CA VAL A 33 -0.04 4.49 -17.25
C VAL A 33 -1.57 4.41 -17.34
N GLU A 34 -2.21 5.21 -18.18
CA GLU A 34 -3.65 5.19 -18.36
C GLU A 34 -4.17 3.83 -18.85
N ASP A 35 -3.47 3.21 -19.80
CA ASP A 35 -3.81 1.88 -20.30
C ASP A 35 -3.69 0.80 -19.21
N VAL A 36 -2.66 0.85 -18.37
CA VAL A 36 -2.50 -0.05 -17.23
C VAL A 36 -3.60 0.15 -16.18
N VAL A 37 -3.91 1.41 -15.83
CA VAL A 37 -5.00 1.74 -14.90
C VAL A 37 -6.35 1.26 -15.43
N ARG A 38 -6.59 1.37 -16.75
CA ARG A 38 -7.81 0.85 -17.41
C ARG A 38 -7.89 -0.68 -17.37
N GLN A 39 -6.76 -1.37 -17.39
CA GLN A 39 -6.73 -2.83 -17.20
C GLN A 39 -7.03 -3.20 -15.74
N LEU A 40 -6.36 -2.55 -14.79
CA LEU A 40 -6.58 -2.77 -13.35
C LEU A 40 -8.04 -2.55 -12.94
N SER A 41 -8.71 -1.53 -13.49
CA SER A 41 -10.11 -1.22 -13.14
C SER A 41 -11.12 -2.29 -13.57
N ARG A 42 -10.71 -3.26 -14.41
CA ARG A 42 -11.53 -4.40 -14.84
C ARG A 42 -11.25 -5.68 -14.05
N LEU A 43 -10.18 -5.71 -13.25
CA LEU A 43 -9.82 -6.89 -12.47
C LEU A 43 -10.73 -7.00 -11.22
N PRO A 44 -10.96 -8.23 -10.70
CA PRO A 44 -11.71 -8.42 -9.46
C PRO A 44 -11.12 -7.61 -8.30
N PRO A 45 -11.93 -7.09 -7.38
CA PRO A 45 -11.42 -6.39 -6.22
C PRO A 45 -10.68 -7.37 -5.28
N LEU A 46 -9.67 -6.87 -4.56
CA LEU A 46 -8.92 -7.66 -3.58
C LEU A 46 -9.72 -7.92 -2.29
N VAL A 47 -10.66 -7.03 -1.98
CA VAL A 47 -11.55 -7.11 -0.81
C VAL A 47 -12.95 -6.69 -1.20
N THR A 48 -13.92 -7.07 -0.39
CA THR A 48 -15.34 -6.82 -0.60
C THR A 48 -15.85 -5.69 0.29
N SER A 49 -17.00 -5.10 -0.06
CA SER A 49 -17.54 -3.96 0.69
C SER A 49 -17.94 -4.33 2.12
N TRP A 50 -18.42 -5.55 2.37
CA TRP A 50 -18.81 -5.97 3.72
C TRP A 50 -17.62 -6.27 4.62
N GLU A 51 -16.47 -6.69 4.07
CA GLU A 51 -15.22 -6.80 4.84
C GLU A 51 -14.76 -5.43 5.33
N VAL A 52 -14.85 -4.40 4.46
CA VAL A 52 -14.53 -3.01 4.80
C VAL A 52 -15.47 -2.48 5.88
N GLU A 53 -16.78 -2.64 5.73
CA GLU A 53 -17.74 -2.21 6.77
C GLU A 53 -17.56 -3.00 8.07
N GLY A 54 -17.25 -4.29 7.99
CA GLY A 54 -16.93 -5.12 9.15
C GLY A 54 -15.71 -4.61 9.92
N LEU A 55 -14.61 -4.30 9.23
CA LEU A 55 -13.42 -3.70 9.84
C LEU A 55 -13.75 -2.33 10.45
N LYS A 56 -14.52 -1.50 9.77
CA LYS A 56 -14.94 -0.18 10.27
C LYS A 56 -15.72 -0.27 11.57
N SER A 57 -16.65 -1.22 11.69
CA SER A 57 -17.37 -1.49 12.95
C SER A 57 -16.42 -1.93 14.06
N GLN A 58 -15.45 -2.79 13.77
CA GLN A 58 -14.44 -3.22 14.75
C GLN A 58 -13.57 -2.03 15.20
N LEU A 59 -13.12 -1.18 14.27
CA LEU A 59 -12.35 0.02 14.58
C LEU A 59 -13.14 1.02 15.43
N ALA A 60 -14.45 1.14 15.23
CA ALA A 60 -15.32 1.94 16.09
C ALA A 60 -15.35 1.39 17.54
N ALA A 61 -15.41 0.07 17.70
CA ALA A 61 -15.32 -0.57 19.01
C ALA A 61 -13.94 -0.35 19.66
N ALA A 62 -12.85 -0.36 18.88
CA ALA A 62 -11.52 -0.03 19.38
C ALA A 62 -11.42 1.43 19.84
N ALA A 63 -12.01 2.37 19.08
CA ALA A 63 -12.09 3.78 19.47
C ALA A 63 -12.92 4.00 20.75
N ALA A 64 -13.92 3.16 20.99
CA ALA A 64 -14.69 3.13 22.24
C ALA A 64 -13.95 2.44 23.41
N GLY A 65 -12.75 1.90 23.18
CA GLY A 65 -11.97 1.19 24.18
C GLY A 65 -12.44 -0.24 24.45
N GLU A 66 -13.25 -0.83 23.57
CA GLU A 66 -13.78 -2.19 23.72
C GLU A 66 -12.88 -3.25 23.04
N HIS A 67 -12.08 -2.84 22.06
CA HIS A 67 -11.16 -3.70 21.30
C HIS A 67 -9.76 -3.09 21.26
N PHE A 68 -8.74 -3.91 21.03
CA PHE A 68 -7.38 -3.48 20.80
C PHE A 68 -6.97 -3.71 19.34
N LEU A 69 -6.40 -2.70 18.67
CA LEU A 69 -5.90 -2.83 17.30
C LEU A 69 -4.43 -3.27 17.29
N LEU A 70 -4.16 -4.44 16.71
CA LEU A 70 -2.82 -4.89 16.35
C LEU A 70 -2.63 -4.78 14.84
N GLN A 71 -1.77 -3.85 14.42
CA GLN A 71 -1.33 -3.73 13.03
C GLN A 71 0.15 -4.07 12.90
N GLY A 72 0.51 -4.99 12.01
CA GLY A 72 1.89 -5.45 11.86
C GLY A 72 2.18 -6.05 10.50
N GLY A 73 3.44 -5.98 10.07
CA GLY A 73 3.92 -6.49 8.79
C GLY A 73 5.09 -5.65 8.27
N ASP A 74 5.34 -5.71 6.96
CA ASP A 74 6.56 -5.16 6.39
C ASP A 74 6.56 -3.63 6.31
N CYS A 75 7.76 -3.07 6.27
CA CYS A 75 7.96 -1.66 5.92
C CYS A 75 7.68 -1.41 4.43
N ALA A 76 8.23 -2.26 3.56
CA ALA A 76 7.65 -2.53 2.24
C ALA A 76 7.88 -3.98 1.86
N GLU A 77 6.87 -4.55 1.25
CA GLU A 77 6.93 -5.86 0.64
C GLU A 77 7.77 -5.80 -0.64
N SER A 78 8.45 -6.90 -0.93
CA SER A 78 9.01 -7.17 -2.26
C SER A 78 8.15 -8.20 -2.98
N PHE A 79 8.14 -8.17 -4.32
CA PHE A 79 7.49 -9.20 -5.12
C PHE A 79 8.13 -10.58 -4.94
N ASP A 80 9.43 -10.63 -4.64
CA ASP A 80 10.15 -11.89 -4.40
C ASP A 80 9.76 -12.52 -3.05
N ASP A 81 9.25 -11.71 -2.12
CA ASP A 81 8.76 -12.17 -0.82
C ASP A 81 7.33 -12.74 -0.88
N CYS A 82 6.68 -12.70 -2.04
CA CYS A 82 5.38 -13.33 -2.27
C CYS A 82 5.54 -14.85 -2.43
N THR A 83 5.92 -15.51 -1.35
CA THR A 83 6.04 -16.96 -1.25
C THR A 83 5.24 -17.48 -0.07
N SER A 84 4.72 -18.71 -0.18
CA SER A 84 3.89 -19.31 0.87
C SER A 84 4.59 -19.34 2.23
N ARG A 85 5.90 -19.60 2.25
CA ARG A 85 6.70 -19.64 3.49
C ARG A 85 6.76 -18.25 4.13
N THR A 86 7.16 -17.23 3.38
CA THR A 86 7.28 -15.86 3.89
C THR A 86 5.94 -15.32 4.39
N ILE A 87 4.86 -15.56 3.65
CA ILE A 87 3.49 -15.14 4.04
C ILE A 87 3.07 -15.87 5.34
N THR A 88 3.27 -17.19 5.41
CA THR A 88 2.92 -17.99 6.59
C THR A 88 3.68 -17.55 7.82
N ASP A 89 4.99 -17.28 7.69
CA ASP A 89 5.81 -16.86 8.82
C ASP A 89 5.39 -15.48 9.34
N LYS A 90 5.03 -14.54 8.45
CA LYS A 90 4.46 -13.23 8.82
C LYS A 90 3.13 -13.38 9.57
N LEU A 91 2.22 -14.22 9.07
CA LEU A 91 0.94 -14.49 9.73
C LEU A 91 1.13 -15.12 11.11
N LYS A 92 2.06 -16.06 11.26
CA LYS A 92 2.39 -16.66 12.57
C LYS A 92 2.82 -15.61 13.58
N ILE A 93 3.70 -14.69 13.20
CA ILE A 93 4.16 -13.61 14.10
C ILE A 93 2.97 -12.74 14.53
N LEU A 94 2.12 -12.32 13.59
CA LEU A 94 0.95 -11.50 13.90
C LEU A 94 -0.02 -12.22 14.86
N LEU A 95 -0.25 -13.52 14.65
CA LEU A 95 -1.10 -14.35 15.50
C LEU A 95 -0.50 -14.56 16.90
N GLN A 96 0.82 -14.80 17.00
CA GLN A 96 1.53 -14.95 18.27
C GLN A 96 1.47 -13.67 19.11
N MET A 97 1.73 -12.51 18.50
CA MET A 97 1.59 -11.21 19.17
C MET A 97 0.15 -10.98 19.64
N SER A 98 -0.83 -11.32 18.79
CA SER A 98 -2.23 -11.18 19.14
C SER A 98 -2.61 -12.03 20.36
N LEU A 99 -2.12 -13.27 20.45
CA LEU A 99 -2.40 -14.14 21.60
C LEU A 99 -1.93 -13.52 22.92
N VAL A 100 -0.71 -12.94 22.93
CA VAL A 100 -0.16 -12.25 24.09
C VAL A 100 -1.01 -11.03 24.46
N LEU A 101 -1.43 -10.23 23.47
CA LEU A 101 -2.26 -9.05 23.69
C LEU A 101 -3.66 -9.39 24.20
N VAL A 102 -4.30 -10.44 23.67
CA VAL A 102 -5.61 -10.91 24.17
C VAL A 102 -5.49 -11.29 25.64
N HIS A 103 -4.44 -12.03 26.02
CA HIS A 103 -4.23 -12.44 27.40
C HIS A 103 -3.96 -11.26 28.34
N GLY A 104 -3.10 -10.31 27.91
CA GLY A 104 -2.70 -9.17 28.74
C GLY A 104 -3.76 -8.08 28.86
N SER A 105 -4.46 -7.76 27.77
CA SER A 105 -5.50 -6.72 27.75
C SER A 105 -6.85 -7.20 28.27
N ARG A 106 -7.13 -8.52 28.19
CA ARG A 106 -8.46 -9.11 28.39
C ARG A 106 -9.53 -8.52 27.47
N GLN A 107 -9.11 -8.04 26.29
CA GLN A 107 -9.98 -7.47 25.26
C GLN A 107 -9.84 -8.25 23.95
N PRO A 108 -10.88 -8.23 23.10
CA PRO A 108 -10.75 -8.67 21.71
C PRO A 108 -9.65 -7.88 20.98
N VAL A 109 -8.86 -8.59 20.16
CA VAL A 109 -7.80 -7.98 19.34
C VAL A 109 -8.18 -8.03 17.86
N ILE A 110 -8.23 -6.86 17.21
CA ILE A 110 -8.35 -6.70 15.76
C ILE A 110 -6.96 -6.88 15.15
N ARG A 111 -6.86 -7.70 14.10
CA ARG A 111 -5.57 -8.05 13.47
C ARG A 111 -5.54 -7.49 12.07
N VAL A 112 -4.64 -6.53 11.82
CA VAL A 112 -4.45 -5.92 10.51
C VAL A 112 -3.03 -6.20 10.01
N GLY A 113 -2.94 -6.94 8.92
CA GLY A 113 -1.66 -7.19 8.26
C GLY A 113 -1.23 -6.01 7.39
N ARG A 114 0.04 -5.65 7.44
CA ARG A 114 0.68 -4.84 6.38
C ARG A 114 1.21 -5.80 5.31
N PHE A 115 0.28 -6.39 4.56
CA PHE A 115 0.50 -7.41 3.54
C PHE A 115 -0.32 -7.08 2.29
N ALA A 116 -0.02 -7.75 1.18
CA ALA A 116 -0.81 -7.73 -0.05
C ALA A 116 -1.02 -6.31 -0.63
N GLY A 117 -0.02 -5.44 -0.54
CA GLY A 117 -0.13 -4.11 -1.15
C GLY A 117 0.87 -3.06 -0.70
N GLN A 118 1.72 -3.34 0.28
CA GLN A 118 2.74 -2.41 0.78
C GLN A 118 3.99 -2.38 -0.14
N TYR A 119 3.77 -2.23 -1.44
CA TYR A 119 4.82 -2.29 -2.47
C TYR A 119 5.34 -0.90 -2.89
N ALA A 120 4.87 0.18 -2.27
CA ALA A 120 5.31 1.55 -2.56
C ALA A 120 5.88 2.24 -1.31
N LYS A 121 6.88 3.10 -1.51
CA LYS A 121 7.58 3.85 -0.46
C LYS A 121 7.80 5.31 -0.85
N PRO A 122 7.49 6.27 0.03
CA PRO A 122 7.89 7.66 -0.18
C PRO A 122 9.42 7.80 -0.01
N ARG A 123 9.98 8.83 -0.64
CA ARG A 123 11.41 9.14 -0.59
C ARG A 123 11.61 10.63 -0.30
N SER A 124 12.64 10.92 0.49
CA SER A 124 13.07 12.29 0.79
C SER A 124 13.75 12.97 -0.41
N SER A 125 14.33 12.18 -1.32
CA SER A 125 14.99 12.64 -2.54
C SER A 125 14.50 11.81 -3.73
N ASP A 126 14.28 12.48 -4.85
CA ASP A 126 13.89 11.83 -6.11
C ASP A 126 15.04 11.01 -6.71
N PHE A 127 16.28 11.37 -6.38
CA PHE A 127 17.48 10.72 -6.88
C PHE A 127 18.36 10.16 -5.76
N GLU A 128 19.10 9.11 -6.10
CA GLU A 128 20.10 8.45 -5.28
C GLU A 128 21.45 8.48 -6.01
N LEU A 129 22.47 9.04 -5.36
CA LEU A 129 23.83 9.11 -5.87
C LEU A 129 24.68 8.00 -5.24
N ARG A 130 25.28 7.14 -6.07
CA ARG A 130 26.27 6.14 -5.63
C ARG A 130 27.46 6.15 -6.58
N ASP A 131 28.67 6.21 -6.03
CA ASP A 131 29.92 6.16 -6.81
C ASP A 131 29.97 7.15 -8.00
N GLY A 132 29.37 8.33 -7.83
CA GLY A 132 29.31 9.37 -8.86
C GLY A 132 28.22 9.20 -9.92
N VAL A 133 27.41 8.14 -9.84
CA VAL A 133 26.26 7.90 -10.72
C VAL A 133 24.97 8.26 -9.98
N GLU A 134 24.17 9.14 -10.58
CA GLU A 134 22.87 9.57 -10.06
C GLU A 134 21.75 8.83 -10.80
N LEU A 135 20.89 8.12 -10.06
CA LEU A 135 19.74 7.40 -10.59
C LEU A 135 18.47 7.72 -9.80
N PRO A 136 17.27 7.52 -10.34
CA PRO A 136 16.03 7.62 -9.57
C PRO A 136 16.07 6.76 -8.30
N SER A 137 15.54 7.31 -7.21
CA SER A 137 15.38 6.59 -5.95
C SER A 137 14.46 5.38 -6.14
N TYR A 138 14.83 4.24 -5.55
CA TYR A 138 13.91 3.10 -5.41
C TYR A 138 12.66 3.51 -4.60
N ARG A 139 11.47 3.35 -5.19
CA ARG A 139 10.17 3.75 -4.60
C ARG A 139 9.29 2.55 -4.25
N GLY A 140 9.87 1.36 -4.19
CA GLY A 140 9.13 0.11 -3.97
C GLY A 140 8.81 -0.61 -5.27
N ASP A 141 8.62 -1.94 -5.17
CA ASP A 141 8.41 -2.84 -6.31
C ASP A 141 7.16 -2.53 -7.15
N LEU A 142 6.25 -1.69 -6.67
CA LEU A 142 5.12 -1.18 -7.45
C LEU A 142 5.53 -0.12 -8.48
N VAL A 143 6.71 0.48 -8.33
CA VAL A 143 7.18 1.61 -9.14
C VAL A 143 8.42 1.24 -9.95
N ASN A 144 9.46 0.74 -9.30
CA ASN A 144 10.74 0.39 -9.91
C ASN A 144 11.43 -0.69 -9.06
N ARG A 145 12.66 -1.09 -9.40
CA ARG A 145 13.40 -2.18 -8.75
C ARG A 145 14.49 -1.66 -7.82
N GLN A 146 14.85 -2.51 -6.85
CA GLN A 146 15.80 -2.15 -5.79
C GLN A 146 17.24 -2.01 -6.33
N SER A 147 17.62 -2.85 -7.29
CA SER A 147 18.92 -2.86 -7.95
C SER A 147 19.32 -1.46 -8.46
N PHE A 148 20.60 -1.12 -8.36
CA PHE A 148 21.11 0.21 -8.73
C PHE A 148 21.62 0.19 -10.18
N SER A 149 20.69 0.04 -11.12
CA SER A 149 20.95 0.13 -12.56
C SER A 149 19.96 1.11 -13.19
N ALA A 150 20.33 1.74 -14.32
CA ALA A 150 19.46 2.70 -14.99
C ALA A 150 18.12 2.06 -15.40
N GLU A 151 18.17 0.82 -15.91
CA GLU A 151 16.99 0.04 -16.28
C GLU A 151 16.09 -0.26 -15.07
N ASP A 152 16.68 -0.71 -13.97
CA ASP A 152 15.94 -1.07 -12.76
C ASP A 152 15.30 0.13 -12.07
N ARG A 153 15.91 1.31 -12.18
CA ARG A 153 15.43 2.53 -11.50
C ARG A 153 14.40 3.31 -12.31
N GLU A 154 14.21 3.01 -13.58
CA GLU A 154 13.16 3.60 -14.40
C GLU A 154 11.77 3.18 -13.90
N PRO A 155 10.85 4.13 -13.60
CA PRO A 155 9.49 3.80 -13.23
C PRO A 155 8.76 3.02 -14.33
N ASN A 156 8.23 1.84 -13.99
CA ASN A 156 7.56 0.96 -14.95
C ASN A 156 6.07 0.76 -14.58
N PRO A 157 5.12 1.29 -15.38
CA PRO A 157 3.69 1.17 -15.10
C PRO A 157 3.19 -0.28 -15.00
N GLU A 158 3.80 -1.24 -15.69
CA GLU A 158 3.41 -2.67 -15.64
C GLU A 158 3.51 -3.26 -14.23
N LEU A 159 4.36 -2.67 -13.38
CA LEU A 159 4.52 -3.11 -12.01
C LEU A 159 3.26 -2.90 -11.17
N LEU A 160 2.35 -2.01 -11.58
CA LEU A 160 1.03 -1.87 -10.96
C LEU A 160 0.18 -3.14 -11.13
N LEU A 161 0.18 -3.74 -12.32
CA LEU A 161 -0.50 -5.03 -12.60
C LEU A 161 0.16 -6.16 -11.82
N ARG A 162 1.49 -6.21 -11.81
CA ARG A 162 2.22 -7.21 -11.02
C ARG A 162 1.97 -7.08 -9.52
N GLY A 163 1.86 -5.85 -9.01
CA GLY A 163 1.50 -5.58 -7.63
C GLY A 163 0.11 -6.12 -7.29
N TYR A 164 -0.87 -5.92 -8.18
CA TYR A 164 -2.20 -6.53 -8.03
C TYR A 164 -2.13 -8.06 -8.00
N GLU A 165 -1.40 -8.69 -8.93
CA GLU A 165 -1.27 -10.15 -8.98
C GLU A 165 -0.65 -10.70 -7.69
N ARG A 166 0.39 -10.04 -7.17
CA ARG A 166 1.07 -10.45 -5.93
C ARG A 166 0.19 -10.24 -4.70
N ALA A 167 -0.58 -9.16 -4.67
CA ALA A 167 -1.59 -8.92 -3.64
C ALA A 167 -2.67 -10.01 -3.66
N ALA A 168 -3.21 -10.34 -4.84
CA ALA A 168 -4.23 -11.36 -5.01
C ALA A 168 -3.74 -12.77 -4.64
N LEU A 169 -2.47 -13.09 -4.89
CA LEU A 169 -1.87 -14.38 -4.48
C LEU A 169 -1.59 -14.46 -2.97
N THR A 170 -1.50 -13.31 -2.29
CA THR A 170 -1.22 -13.23 -0.86
C THR A 170 -2.48 -13.40 0.01
N LEU A 171 -3.64 -13.01 -0.53
CA LEU A 171 -4.97 -13.11 0.12
C LEU A 171 -5.63 -14.47 -0.14
#